data_AF-A0A519Y961-F1
#
_entry.id   AF-A0A519Y961-F1
#
_cell.length_a   1.000
_cell.length_b   1.000
_cell.length_c   1.000
_cell.angle_alpha   90.00
_cell.angle_beta   90.00
_cell.angle_gamma   90.00
#
_symmetry.space_group_name_H-M   'P 1'
#
loop_
_entity.id
_entity.type
_entity.pdbx_description
1 polymer ?
#
loop_
_entity_poly.entity_id
_entity_poly.type
_entity_poly.pdbx_seq_one_letter_code
_entity_poly.pdbx_strand_id
1 'polypeptide(L)'
;MTRLEQLDEQARALVHAPPVGLFAQWQSALRTGFSPFAFYLEPYQRQDWVRRGLPDSPPVAGLLKSIRWGSNLYASWRLYVRDWHLRHQLAPADWSRYCLWQTVELVAGKLAWQRNHLQITASYAEKLGMVRGSLGRYTSNYQVRELGNTMRQLASQHRCSRWLVNLRHVENINVPLLRRGLVDGFIQAGLQLAPDAPLRVAVVAPPISLADWQASLPADLSWEAFTWHELPNEPAAEAWLTQL
;
A
#
# COMPACT_ATOMS: atom_id res chain seq x y z
N MET A 1 -20.65 9.45 17.92
CA MET A 1 -19.27 8.92 17.92
C MET A 1 -19.32 7.48 17.43
N THR A 2 -18.63 7.17 16.34
CA THR A 2 -18.58 5.82 15.76
C THR A 2 -17.74 4.87 16.63
N ARG A 3 -17.89 3.55 16.45
CA ARG A 3 -17.08 2.54 17.17
C ARG A 3 -15.58 2.75 16.95
N LEU A 4 -15.18 3.21 15.76
CA LEU A 4 -13.77 3.51 15.45
C LEU A 4 -13.26 4.75 16.17
N GLU A 5 -14.08 5.80 16.29
CA GLU A 5 -13.74 7.00 17.06
C GLU A 5 -13.59 6.67 18.55
N GLN A 6 -14.43 5.77 19.09
CA GLN A 6 -14.30 5.26 20.46
C GLN A 6 -12.98 4.50 20.67
N LEU A 7 -12.59 3.66 19.72
CA LEU A 7 -11.34 2.90 19.81
C LEU A 7 -10.09 3.78 19.62
N ASP A 8 -10.12 4.79 18.74
CA ASP A 8 -9.01 5.75 18.60
C ASP A 8 -8.81 6.55 19.90
N GLU A 9 -9.90 6.96 20.56
CA GLU A 9 -9.82 7.68 21.83
C GLU A 9 -9.27 6.79 22.95
N GLN A 10 -9.72 5.54 23.03
CA GLN A 10 -9.14 4.55 23.97
C GLN A 10 -7.65 4.31 23.71
N ALA A 11 -7.24 4.23 22.43
CA ALA A 11 -5.84 4.05 22.07
C ALA A 11 -4.97 5.23 22.55
N ARG A 12 -5.47 6.46 22.53
CA ARG A 12 -4.75 7.64 23.05
C ARG A 12 -4.44 7.52 24.53
N ALA A 13 -5.37 7.00 25.33
CA ALA A 13 -5.14 6.77 26.75
C ALA A 13 -4.02 5.72 26.97
N LEU A 14 -3.99 4.67 26.13
CA LEU A 14 -2.97 3.62 26.19
C LEU A 14 -1.57 4.10 25.81
N VAL A 15 -1.41 5.25 25.13
CA VAL A 15 -0.08 5.81 24.79
C VAL A 15 0.71 6.14 26.06
N HIS A 16 0.00 6.59 27.09
CA HIS A 16 0.58 7.01 28.36
C HIS A 16 0.62 5.89 29.41
N ALA A 17 -0.27 4.90 29.27
CA ALA A 17 -0.34 3.73 30.12
C ALA A 17 -0.48 2.46 29.25
N PRO A 18 0.58 2.05 28.54
CA PRO A 18 0.51 0.90 27.65
C PRO A 18 0.41 -0.41 28.43
N PRO A 19 -0.22 -1.44 27.85
CA PRO A 19 -0.14 -2.80 28.36
C PRO A 19 1.30 -3.27 28.58
N VAL A 20 1.48 -4.14 29.57
CA VAL A 20 2.79 -4.73 29.89
C VAL A 20 3.37 -5.42 28.66
N GLY A 21 4.65 -5.16 28.39
CA GLY A 21 5.39 -5.74 27.28
C GLY A 21 5.18 -5.06 25.93
N LEU A 22 4.16 -4.20 25.76
CA LEU A 22 3.89 -3.54 24.48
C LEU A 22 5.05 -2.63 24.04
N PHE A 23 5.66 -1.94 25.01
CA PHE A 23 6.80 -1.07 24.75
C PHE A 23 8.04 -1.84 24.30
N ALA A 24 8.33 -2.98 24.94
CA ALA A 24 9.44 -3.86 24.55
C ALA A 24 9.24 -4.46 23.16
N GLN A 25 8.00 -4.80 22.80
CA GLN A 25 7.66 -5.26 21.45
C GLN A 25 7.91 -4.17 20.40
N TRP A 26 7.53 -2.92 20.68
CA TRP A 26 7.82 -1.79 19.80
C TRP A 26 9.33 -1.56 19.64
N GLN A 27 10.11 -1.60 20.72
CA GLN A 27 11.58 -1.48 20.65
C GLN A 27 12.20 -2.63 19.82
N SER A 28 11.73 -3.87 20.02
CA SER A 28 12.16 -5.03 19.23
C SER A 28 11.85 -4.85 17.74
N ALA A 29 10.64 -4.40 17.42
CA ALA A 29 10.20 -4.10 16.06
C ALA A 29 11.08 -3.03 15.36
N LEU A 30 11.49 -1.98 16.08
CA LEU A 30 12.42 -0.98 15.55
C LEU A 30 13.80 -1.57 15.22
N ARG A 31 14.30 -2.52 16.02
CA ARG A 31 15.62 -3.16 15.82
C ARG A 31 15.61 -4.14 14.66
N THR A 32 14.61 -5.02 14.57
CA THR A 32 14.57 -6.09 13.57
C THR A 32 14.25 -5.58 12.16
N GLY A 33 13.53 -4.46 12.03
CA GLY A 33 13.07 -3.96 10.73
C GLY A 33 12.03 -4.85 10.04
N PHE A 34 11.68 -5.97 10.66
CA PHE A 34 10.62 -6.88 10.27
C PHE A 34 9.48 -6.70 11.24
N SER A 35 8.64 -5.72 10.94
CA SER A 35 7.41 -5.50 11.68
C SER A 35 6.47 -4.65 10.84
N PRO A 36 5.25 -5.12 10.51
CA PRO A 36 4.20 -4.28 9.92
C PRO A 36 3.87 -3.03 10.75
N PHE A 37 4.42 -2.94 11.96
CA PHE A 37 4.14 -1.93 12.96
C PHE A 37 5.28 -0.90 13.15
N ALA A 38 6.47 -1.15 12.58
CA ALA A 38 7.65 -0.27 12.72
C ALA A 38 7.83 0.72 11.55
N PHE A 39 6.92 0.70 10.56
CA PHE A 39 7.02 1.47 9.31
C PHE A 39 6.79 2.98 9.43
N TYR A 40 6.62 3.50 10.64
CA TYR A 40 6.29 4.92 10.86
C TYR A 40 7.51 5.80 11.15
N LEU A 41 8.71 5.24 10.95
CA LEU A 41 9.96 5.97 10.83
C LEU A 41 10.59 5.60 9.48
N GLU A 42 11.17 6.59 8.80
CA GLU A 42 11.98 6.32 7.62
C GLU A 42 13.12 5.36 7.96
N PRO A 43 13.58 4.50 7.03
CA PRO A 43 14.64 3.53 7.31
C PRO A 43 15.89 4.13 7.94
N TYR A 44 16.30 5.32 7.50
CA TYR A 44 17.46 6.04 8.05
C TYR A 44 17.18 6.59 9.47
N GLN A 45 15.96 7.05 9.75
CA GLN A 45 15.56 7.56 11.08
C GLN A 45 15.54 6.42 12.10
N ARG A 46 15.01 5.27 11.71
CA ARG A 46 15.03 4.06 12.53
C ARG A 46 16.45 3.63 12.85
N GLN A 47 17.33 3.56 11.85
CA GLN A 47 18.73 3.21 12.05
C GLN A 47 19.45 4.20 12.97
N ASP A 48 19.21 5.50 12.80
CA ASP A 48 19.76 6.55 13.66
C ASP A 48 19.32 6.40 15.12
N TRP A 49 18.03 6.11 15.37
CA TRP A 49 17.52 5.85 16.72
C TRP A 49 18.06 4.56 17.35
N VAL A 50 18.13 3.47 16.58
CA VAL A 50 18.71 2.21 17.07
C VAL A 50 20.19 2.41 17.44
N ARG A 51 20.94 3.17 16.63
CA ARG A 51 22.36 3.48 16.89
C ARG A 51 22.55 4.35 18.14
N ARG A 52 21.65 5.32 18.37
CA ARG A 52 21.71 6.22 19.54
C ARG A 52 21.27 5.57 20.84
N GLY A 53 20.64 4.40 20.77
CA GLY A 53 19.99 3.76 21.90
C GLY A 53 18.52 4.19 21.98
N LEU A 54 17.64 3.19 21.99
CA LEU A 54 16.22 3.41 22.20
C LEU A 54 15.95 3.73 23.68
N PRO A 55 14.94 4.57 23.99
CA PRO A 55 14.60 4.91 25.37
C PRO A 55 14.12 3.69 26.15
N ASP A 56 14.40 3.63 27.45
CA ASP A 56 14.02 2.53 28.34
C ASP A 56 12.54 2.56 28.78
N SER A 57 11.84 3.66 28.49
CA SER A 57 10.43 3.84 28.83
C SER A 57 9.64 4.50 27.69
N PRO A 58 8.31 4.30 27.62
CA PRO A 58 7.45 4.93 26.64
C PRO A 58 7.71 6.44 26.53
N PRO A 59 7.82 6.97 25.31
CA PRO A 59 8.00 8.39 25.11
C PRO A 59 6.74 9.13 25.58
N VAL A 60 6.82 9.86 26.68
CA VAL A 60 5.72 10.72 27.14
C VAL A 60 5.89 12.10 26.50
N ALA A 61 4.80 12.71 26.02
CA ALA A 61 4.80 13.97 25.28
C ALA A 61 5.60 15.12 25.96
N GLY A 62 5.80 15.07 27.28
CA GLY A 62 6.61 16.03 28.04
C GLY A 62 8.13 15.81 27.95
N LEU A 63 8.60 14.56 27.82
CA LEU A 63 10.03 14.19 27.83
C LEU A 63 10.73 14.41 26.48
N LEU A 64 9.96 14.46 25.38
CA LEU A 64 10.51 14.52 24.02
C LEU A 64 10.55 15.90 23.38
N LYS A 65 10.04 16.94 24.06
CA LYS A 65 10.15 18.33 23.59
C LYS A 65 11.59 18.85 23.60
N SER A 66 12.50 18.22 24.36
CA SER A 66 13.90 18.64 24.49
C SER A 66 14.83 18.10 23.40
N ILE A 67 14.42 17.07 22.67
CA ILE A 67 15.23 16.46 21.61
C ILE A 67 14.61 16.93 20.29
N ARG A 68 15.35 17.70 19.47
CA ARG A 68 14.94 18.21 18.14
C ARG A 68 14.38 17.15 17.17
N TRP A 69 14.41 15.87 17.54
CA TRP A 69 14.00 14.67 16.79
C TRP A 69 12.92 13.83 17.49
N GLY A 70 12.49 14.20 18.70
CA GLY A 70 11.58 13.42 19.54
C GLY A 70 10.15 13.28 18.97
N SER A 71 9.71 14.19 18.11
CA SER A 71 8.36 14.14 17.53
C SER A 71 8.09 12.87 16.73
N ASN A 72 9.08 12.37 15.99
CA ASN A 72 8.89 11.24 15.08
C ASN A 72 8.87 9.92 15.85
N LEU A 73 9.70 9.80 16.88
CA LEU A 73 9.72 8.62 17.75
C LEU A 73 8.43 8.53 18.58
N TYR A 74 7.93 9.66 19.09
CA TYR A 74 6.61 9.72 19.75
C TYR A 74 5.47 9.37 18.79
N ALA A 75 5.51 9.89 17.56
CA ALA A 75 4.50 9.59 16.56
C ALA A 75 4.47 8.10 16.22
N SER A 76 5.66 7.49 16.03
CA SER A 76 5.82 6.05 15.84
C SER A 76 5.22 5.25 17.01
N TRP A 77 5.54 5.62 18.25
CA TRP A 77 4.98 4.97 19.44
C TRP A 77 3.45 5.07 19.51
N ARG A 78 2.90 6.28 19.35
CA ARG A 78 1.44 6.50 19.37
C ARG A 78 0.72 5.67 18.31
N LEU A 79 1.29 5.60 17.11
CA LEU A 79 0.73 4.83 16.00
C LEU A 79 0.78 3.32 16.28
N TYR A 80 1.90 2.84 16.83
CA TYR A 80 2.05 1.44 17.23
C TYR A 80 1.00 1.03 18.27
N VAL A 81 0.78 1.85 19.31
CA VAL A 81 -0.24 1.61 20.34
C VAL A 81 -1.64 1.57 19.74
N ARG A 82 -1.95 2.48 18.81
CA ARG A 82 -3.23 2.50 18.12
C ARG A 82 -3.46 1.26 17.27
N ASP A 83 -2.47 0.87 16.47
CA ASP A 83 -2.55 -0.33 15.62
C ASP A 83 -2.75 -1.59 16.47
N TRP A 84 -1.96 -1.73 17.55
CA TRP A 84 -2.12 -2.81 18.51
C TRP A 84 -3.53 -2.84 19.11
N HIS A 85 -4.03 -1.71 19.62
CA HIS A 85 -5.36 -1.66 20.26
C HIS A 85 -6.46 -2.08 19.30
N LEU A 86 -6.42 -1.56 18.08
CA LEU A 86 -7.44 -1.85 17.08
C LEU A 86 -7.42 -3.30 16.61
N ARG A 87 -6.24 -3.94 16.47
CA ARG A 87 -6.16 -5.38 16.18
C ARG A 87 -6.77 -6.26 17.25
N HIS A 88 -6.65 -5.85 18.51
CA HIS A 88 -7.17 -6.62 19.63
C HIS A 88 -8.67 -6.41 19.85
N GLN A 89 -9.24 -5.33 19.31
CA GLN A 89 -10.64 -4.94 19.52
C GLN A 89 -11.54 -5.16 18.28
N LEU A 90 -10.94 -5.31 17.10
CA LEU A 90 -11.64 -5.53 15.84
C LEU A 90 -11.50 -6.98 15.38
N ALA A 91 -12.59 -7.53 14.85
CA ALA A 91 -12.54 -8.81 14.16
C ALA A 91 -11.64 -8.70 12.90
N PRO A 92 -11.01 -9.79 12.42
CA PRO A 92 -10.11 -9.75 11.25
C PRO A 92 -10.71 -9.08 10.00
N ALA A 93 -12.02 -9.26 9.76
CA ALA A 93 -12.73 -8.61 8.65
C ALA A 93 -12.82 -7.08 8.82
N ASP A 94 -13.04 -6.60 10.03
CA ASP A 94 -13.12 -5.16 10.34
C ASP A 94 -11.72 -4.52 10.43
N TRP A 95 -10.73 -5.29 10.89
CA TRP A 95 -9.31 -4.92 10.86
C TRP A 95 -8.80 -4.73 9.43
N SER A 96 -9.19 -5.63 8.52
CA SER A 96 -8.82 -5.57 7.10
C SER A 96 -9.41 -4.33 6.41
N ARG A 97 -10.61 -3.91 6.81
CA ARG A 97 -11.20 -2.62 6.37
C ARG A 97 -10.45 -1.41 6.91
N TYR A 98 -9.75 -1.54 8.04
CA TYR A 98 -9.02 -0.46 8.70
C TYR A 98 -7.58 -0.27 8.16
N CYS A 99 -6.89 -1.35 7.80
CA CYS A 99 -5.53 -1.31 7.21
C CYS A 99 -5.45 -0.52 5.89
N LEU A 100 -6.57 -0.31 5.21
CA LEU A 100 -6.67 0.47 3.98
C LEU A 100 -6.51 2.00 4.18
N TRP A 101 -6.36 2.49 5.42
CA TRP A 101 -6.52 3.93 5.75
C TRP A 101 -5.34 4.65 6.42
N GLN A 102 -4.13 4.07 6.54
CA GLN A 102 -3.05 4.72 7.32
C GLN A 102 -1.73 4.96 6.56
N THR A 103 -1.50 6.18 6.10
CA THR A 103 -0.14 6.76 5.94
C THR A 103 -0.14 8.22 6.43
N VAL A 104 0.96 8.65 7.05
CA VAL A 104 1.19 10.01 7.57
C VAL A 104 2.19 10.71 6.65
N GLU A 105 1.89 11.94 6.20
CA GLU A 105 2.85 12.82 5.49
C GLU A 105 2.84 14.26 6.03
N LEU A 106 3.92 14.99 5.76
CA LEU A 106 4.14 16.40 6.12
C LEU A 106 3.49 17.34 5.11
N VAL A 107 2.47 18.08 5.52
CA VAL A 107 1.87 19.16 4.71
C VAL A 107 2.35 20.50 5.26
N ALA A 108 3.06 21.27 4.44
CA ALA A 108 3.56 22.62 4.78
C ALA A 108 4.34 22.68 6.12
N GLY A 109 5.17 21.67 6.39
CA GLY A 109 6.01 21.62 7.60
C GLY A 109 5.24 21.30 8.90
N LYS A 110 3.97 20.88 8.83
CA LYS A 110 3.19 20.44 9.99
C LYS A 110 2.58 19.04 9.74
N LEU A 111 2.59 18.21 10.78
CA LEU A 111 1.93 16.90 10.79
C LEU A 111 0.41 17.11 10.75
N ALA A 112 -0.23 16.76 9.65
CA ALA A 112 -1.69 16.80 9.51
C ALA A 112 -2.22 15.40 9.17
N TRP A 113 -3.31 15.00 9.82
CA TRP A 113 -4.01 13.74 9.55
C TRP A 113 -5.03 13.99 8.45
N GLN A 114 -4.84 13.40 7.27
CA GLN A 114 -5.92 13.35 6.27
C GLN A 114 -6.55 11.97 6.24
N ARG A 115 -7.89 11.96 6.29
CA ARG A 115 -8.72 10.82 5.91
C ARG A 115 -8.41 10.46 4.46
N ASN A 116 -8.28 9.15 4.22
CA ASN A 116 -8.67 8.49 2.97
C ASN A 116 -7.81 8.72 1.72
N HIS A 117 -6.73 7.95 1.57
CA HIS A 117 -6.23 7.56 0.26
C HIS A 117 -6.01 6.03 0.24
N LEU A 118 -6.84 5.30 -0.51
CA LEU A 118 -6.64 3.89 -0.86
C LEU A 118 -5.17 3.68 -1.21
N GLN A 119 -4.41 2.85 -0.49
CA GLN A 119 -2.97 2.73 -0.76
C GLN A 119 -2.71 1.83 -1.97
N ILE A 120 -3.24 0.62 -1.96
CA ILE A 120 -3.37 -0.29 -3.10
C ILE A 120 -4.61 -1.17 -2.86
N THR A 121 -5.34 -1.54 -3.91
CA THR A 121 -6.31 -2.62 -3.84
C THR A 121 -6.06 -3.61 -4.95
N ALA A 122 -6.17 -4.90 -4.63
CA ALA A 122 -6.15 -5.97 -5.61
C ALA A 122 -7.26 -6.97 -5.25
N SER A 123 -8.07 -7.37 -6.22
CA SER A 123 -9.15 -8.35 -6.00
C SER A 123 -9.48 -9.11 -7.27
N TYR A 124 -10.05 -10.30 -7.10
CA TYR A 124 -10.67 -11.04 -8.19
C TYR A 124 -12.17 -10.75 -8.21
N ALA A 125 -12.66 -10.19 -9.30
CA ALA A 125 -14.09 -9.94 -9.52
C ALA A 125 -14.72 -11.17 -10.17
N GLU A 126 -15.14 -12.13 -9.34
CA GLU A 126 -15.65 -13.44 -9.78
C GLU A 126 -16.77 -13.34 -10.82
N LYS A 127 -17.75 -12.47 -10.60
CA LYS A 127 -18.88 -12.26 -11.53
C LYS A 127 -18.46 -11.83 -12.94
N LEU A 128 -17.27 -11.24 -13.07
CA LEU A 128 -16.77 -10.67 -14.32
C LEU A 128 -15.54 -11.42 -14.84
N GLY A 129 -15.03 -12.40 -14.09
CA GLY A 129 -13.86 -13.18 -14.44
C GLY A 129 -12.63 -12.33 -14.70
N MET A 130 -12.38 -11.31 -13.86
CA MET A 130 -11.25 -10.38 -14.03
C MET A 130 -10.52 -10.09 -12.72
N VAL A 131 -9.22 -9.84 -12.80
CA VAL A 131 -8.42 -9.29 -11.70
C VAL A 131 -8.47 -7.78 -11.76
N ARG A 132 -8.69 -7.13 -10.62
CA ARG A 132 -8.76 -5.68 -10.47
C ARG A 132 -7.64 -5.20 -9.59
N GLY A 133 -7.04 -4.08 -9.98
CA GLY A 133 -6.02 -3.37 -9.24
C GLY A 133 -6.33 -1.89 -9.19
N SER A 134 -6.08 -1.22 -8.07
CA SER A 134 -6.04 0.24 -8.03
C SER A 134 -4.91 0.74 -7.16
N LEU A 135 -4.38 1.91 -7.51
CA LEU A 135 -3.35 2.61 -6.77
C LEU A 135 -3.88 3.89 -6.17
N GLY A 136 -3.32 4.24 -5.02
CA GLY A 136 -3.59 5.49 -4.34
C GLY A 136 -2.96 6.71 -4.99
N ARG A 137 -3.37 7.87 -4.46
CA ARG A 137 -2.85 9.18 -4.84
C ARG A 137 -1.35 9.32 -4.63
N TYR A 138 -0.89 8.85 -3.49
CA TYR A 138 0.51 8.83 -3.09
C TYR A 138 0.93 7.37 -2.97
N THR A 139 1.57 6.87 -4.02
CA THR A 139 1.98 5.46 -4.11
C THR A 139 3.50 5.37 -4.17
N SER A 140 4.08 4.57 -3.28
CA SER A 140 5.50 4.24 -3.23
C SER A 140 5.87 3.12 -4.22
N ASN A 141 7.15 3.01 -4.58
CA ASN A 141 7.65 1.93 -5.43
C ASN A 141 7.33 0.53 -4.87
N TYR A 142 7.38 0.38 -3.55
CA TYR A 142 7.02 -0.86 -2.88
C TYR A 142 5.56 -1.22 -3.17
N GLN A 143 4.65 -0.27 -3.00
CA GLN A 143 3.22 -0.46 -3.26
C GLN A 143 2.92 -0.82 -4.72
N VAL A 144 3.62 -0.20 -5.68
CA VAL A 144 3.50 -0.58 -7.10
C VAL A 144 3.87 -2.05 -7.31
N ARG A 145 5.00 -2.49 -6.74
CA ARG A 145 5.48 -3.87 -6.87
C ARG A 145 4.55 -4.86 -6.17
N GLU A 146 4.06 -4.51 -4.98
CA GLU A 146 3.10 -5.33 -4.25
C GLU A 146 1.78 -5.48 -5.00
N LEU A 147 1.29 -4.42 -5.66
CA LEU A 147 0.11 -4.50 -6.51
C LEU A 147 0.33 -5.50 -7.66
N GLY A 148 1.43 -5.36 -8.40
CA GLY A 148 1.77 -6.27 -9.51
C GLY A 148 1.87 -7.72 -9.06
N ASN A 149 2.55 -7.97 -7.93
CA ASN A 149 2.69 -9.31 -7.34
C ASN A 149 1.33 -9.91 -6.94
N THR A 150 0.49 -9.12 -6.28
CA THR A 150 -0.83 -9.58 -5.79
C THR A 150 -1.77 -9.88 -6.95
N MET A 151 -1.82 -9.00 -7.95
CA MET A 151 -2.63 -9.22 -9.15
C MET A 151 -2.18 -10.47 -9.91
N ARG A 152 -0.87 -10.69 -10.03
CA ARG A 152 -0.32 -11.92 -10.64
C ARG A 152 -0.72 -13.17 -9.87
N GLN A 153 -0.64 -13.14 -8.53
CA GLN A 153 -1.06 -14.26 -7.69
C GLN A 153 -2.54 -14.59 -7.89
N LEU A 154 -3.41 -13.56 -7.91
CA LEU A 154 -4.84 -13.73 -8.17
C LEU A 154 -5.10 -14.29 -9.58
N ALA A 155 -4.38 -13.79 -10.58
CA ALA A 155 -4.52 -14.26 -11.95
C ALA A 155 -4.11 -15.72 -12.11
N SER A 156 -3.02 -16.14 -11.46
CA SER A 156 -2.58 -17.53 -11.45
C SER A 156 -3.56 -18.43 -10.72
N GLN A 157 -4.04 -18.01 -9.53
CA GLN A 157 -5.01 -18.76 -8.73
C GLN A 157 -6.33 -18.98 -9.47
N HIS A 158 -6.78 -18.00 -10.24
CA HIS A 158 -8.07 -18.04 -10.95
C HIS A 158 -7.94 -18.31 -12.46
N ARG A 159 -6.73 -18.61 -12.97
CA ARG A 159 -6.42 -18.73 -14.40
C ARG A 159 -7.05 -17.60 -15.24
N CYS A 160 -6.87 -16.37 -14.78
CA CYS A 160 -7.56 -15.21 -15.31
C CYS A 160 -6.63 -14.33 -16.15
N SER A 161 -6.97 -14.19 -17.43
CA SER A 161 -6.25 -13.35 -18.40
C SER A 161 -6.82 -11.94 -18.57
N ARG A 162 -7.79 -11.51 -17.75
CA ARG A 162 -8.44 -10.20 -17.86
C ARG A 162 -8.11 -9.33 -16.66
N TRP A 163 -7.44 -8.21 -16.90
CA TRP A 163 -6.88 -7.36 -15.86
C TRP A 163 -7.38 -5.93 -16.02
N LEU A 164 -7.89 -5.34 -14.94
CA LEU A 164 -8.26 -3.93 -14.86
C LEU A 164 -7.31 -3.25 -13.87
N VAL A 165 -6.64 -2.18 -14.29
CA VAL A 165 -5.78 -1.36 -13.43
C VAL A 165 -6.28 0.08 -13.44
N ASN A 166 -6.78 0.54 -12.30
CA ASN A 166 -7.24 1.91 -12.12
C ASN A 166 -6.14 2.80 -11.51
N LEU A 167 -5.67 3.76 -12.31
CA LEU A 167 -4.63 4.71 -11.96
C LEU A 167 -5.16 6.15 -11.82
N ARG A 168 -6.48 6.36 -11.90
CA ARG A 168 -7.13 7.69 -11.88
C ARG A 168 -6.70 8.58 -10.73
N HIS A 169 -6.39 7.98 -9.58
CA HIS A 169 -6.05 8.73 -8.40
C HIS A 169 -4.56 9.03 -8.29
N VAL A 170 -3.70 8.40 -9.09
CA VAL A 170 -2.25 8.51 -9.00
C VAL A 170 -1.78 9.90 -9.42
N GLU A 171 -1.18 10.64 -8.49
CA GLU A 171 -0.70 12.00 -8.75
C GLU A 171 0.81 12.17 -8.54
N ASN A 172 1.43 11.37 -7.66
CA ASN A 172 2.76 11.67 -7.13
C ASN A 172 3.76 10.52 -7.34
N ILE A 173 4.03 10.16 -8.59
CA ILE A 173 4.84 9.01 -8.92
C ILE A 173 6.12 9.37 -9.67
N ASN A 174 7.21 8.70 -9.31
CA ASN A 174 8.35 8.53 -10.19
C ASN A 174 7.91 7.63 -11.37
N VAL A 175 7.37 8.27 -12.40
CA VAL A 175 6.72 7.66 -13.57
C VAL A 175 7.53 6.49 -14.16
N PRO A 176 8.86 6.60 -14.35
CA PRO A 176 9.69 5.47 -14.77
C PRO A 176 9.61 4.22 -13.88
N LEU A 177 9.48 4.37 -12.56
CA LEU A 177 9.45 3.26 -11.60
C LEU A 177 8.07 2.63 -11.47
N LEU A 178 7.00 3.43 -11.51
CA LEU A 178 5.63 2.91 -11.63
C LEU A 178 5.52 2.02 -12.87
N ARG A 179 5.98 2.57 -14.00
CA ARG A 179 5.99 1.91 -15.29
C ARG A 179 6.71 0.57 -15.19
N ARG A 180 7.94 0.55 -14.67
CA ARG A 180 8.72 -0.69 -14.54
C ARG A 180 8.03 -1.74 -13.66
N GLY A 181 7.56 -1.36 -12.47
CA GLY A 181 6.96 -2.31 -11.53
C GLY A 181 5.66 -2.94 -12.06
N LEU A 182 4.79 -2.16 -12.71
CA LEU A 182 3.56 -2.70 -13.29
C LEU A 182 3.82 -3.48 -14.58
N VAL A 183 4.67 -2.96 -15.47
CA VAL A 183 5.04 -3.64 -16.72
C VAL A 183 5.70 -4.99 -16.43
N ASP A 184 6.63 -5.07 -15.47
CA ASP A 184 7.22 -6.33 -15.03
C ASP A 184 6.15 -7.32 -14.54
N GLY A 185 5.18 -6.84 -13.76
CA GLY A 185 4.05 -7.65 -13.29
C GLY A 185 3.17 -8.19 -14.42
N PHE A 186 2.86 -7.34 -15.41
CA PHE A 186 2.08 -7.73 -16.58
C PHE A 186 2.83 -8.75 -17.44
N ILE A 187 4.11 -8.50 -17.77
CA ILE A 187 4.95 -9.43 -18.53
C ILE A 187 4.92 -10.82 -17.88
N GLN A 188 5.18 -10.88 -16.58
CA GLN A 188 5.21 -12.14 -15.85
C GLN A 188 3.86 -12.86 -15.87
N ALA A 189 2.77 -12.13 -15.69
CA ALA A 189 1.42 -12.70 -15.76
C ALA A 189 1.07 -13.19 -17.17
N GLY A 190 1.34 -12.41 -18.21
CA GLY A 190 1.00 -12.80 -19.57
C GLY A 190 1.88 -13.94 -20.08
N LEU A 191 3.18 -13.99 -19.72
CA LEU A 191 4.01 -15.17 -20.02
C LEU A 191 3.49 -16.45 -19.37
N GLN A 192 2.96 -16.35 -18.14
CA GLN A 192 2.37 -17.49 -17.44
C GLN A 192 1.04 -17.94 -18.05
N LEU A 193 0.26 -17.01 -18.61
CA LEU A 193 -1.09 -17.26 -19.12
C LEU A 193 -1.14 -17.48 -20.64
N ALA A 194 -0.11 -17.05 -21.38
CA ALA A 194 0.00 -17.12 -22.84
C ALA A 194 -0.34 -18.49 -23.46
N PRO A 195 -0.03 -19.64 -22.83
CA PRO A 195 -0.41 -20.94 -23.38
C PRO A 195 -1.93 -21.14 -23.49
N ASP A 196 -2.71 -20.48 -22.63
CA ASP A 196 -4.16 -20.71 -22.50
C ASP A 196 -4.99 -19.54 -23.07
N ALA A 197 -4.54 -18.30 -22.87
CA ALA A 197 -5.22 -17.10 -23.37
C ALA A 197 -4.30 -15.88 -23.38
N PRO A 198 -4.45 -14.95 -24.35
CA PRO A 198 -3.74 -13.68 -24.30
C PRO A 198 -4.20 -12.83 -23.11
N LEU A 199 -3.26 -12.17 -22.45
CA LEU A 199 -3.52 -11.23 -21.36
C LEU A 199 -4.14 -9.94 -21.92
N ARG A 200 -5.35 -9.63 -21.47
CA ARG A 200 -6.05 -8.37 -21.77
C ARG A 200 -5.96 -7.44 -20.56
N VAL A 201 -5.33 -6.28 -20.74
CA VAL A 201 -5.11 -5.28 -19.68
C VAL A 201 -5.84 -3.98 -20.03
N ALA A 202 -6.85 -3.62 -19.23
CA ALA A 202 -7.48 -2.31 -19.30
C ALA A 202 -6.85 -1.38 -18.25
N VAL A 203 -6.39 -0.20 -18.68
CA VAL A 203 -5.79 0.81 -17.81
C VAL A 203 -6.69 2.03 -17.77
N VAL A 204 -7.13 2.42 -16.58
CA VAL A 204 -8.00 3.59 -16.39
C VAL A 204 -7.17 4.79 -15.96
N ALA A 205 -7.27 5.87 -16.74
CA ALA A 205 -6.61 7.16 -16.49
C ALA A 205 -5.13 7.03 -16.12
N PRO A 206 -4.29 6.47 -17.01
CA PRO A 206 -2.86 6.37 -16.75
C PRO A 206 -2.22 7.77 -16.68
N PRO A 207 -1.25 7.98 -15.77
CA PRO A 207 -0.56 9.28 -15.63
C PRO A 207 0.40 9.59 -16.81
N ILE A 208 0.63 8.62 -17.70
CA ILE A 208 1.43 8.74 -18.93
C ILE A 208 0.80 7.89 -20.02
N SER A 209 1.04 8.27 -21.28
CA SER A 209 0.46 7.60 -22.43
C SER A 209 0.78 6.11 -22.45
N LEU A 210 -0.18 5.28 -22.84
CA LEU A 210 0.02 3.83 -22.93
C LEU A 210 1.16 3.45 -23.91
N ALA A 211 1.42 4.28 -24.93
CA ALA A 211 2.52 4.11 -25.88
C ALA A 211 3.90 4.13 -25.18
N ASP A 212 4.08 4.98 -24.17
CA ASP A 212 5.33 5.04 -23.39
C ASP A 212 5.57 3.80 -22.53
N TRP A 213 4.49 3.08 -22.16
CA TRP A 213 4.57 1.81 -21.44
C TRP A 213 4.96 0.69 -22.39
N GLN A 214 4.36 0.67 -23.58
CA GLN A 214 4.67 -0.28 -24.63
C GLN A 214 6.13 -0.18 -25.07
N ALA A 215 6.66 1.04 -25.20
CA ALA A 215 8.07 1.27 -25.52
C ALA A 215 9.05 0.72 -24.46
N SER A 216 8.57 0.39 -23.25
CA SER A 216 9.40 -0.17 -22.18
C SER A 216 9.40 -1.70 -22.15
N LEU A 217 8.63 -2.34 -23.03
CA LEU A 217 8.58 -3.78 -23.14
C LEU A 217 9.84 -4.30 -23.87
N PRO A 218 10.41 -5.44 -23.45
CA PRO A 218 11.52 -6.08 -24.17
C PRO A 218 11.12 -6.41 -25.62
N ALA A 219 12.00 -6.09 -26.57
CA ALA A 219 11.73 -6.25 -28.00
C ALA A 219 11.59 -7.72 -28.45
N ASP A 220 12.06 -8.65 -27.62
CA ASP A 220 12.06 -10.10 -27.82
C ASP A 220 10.79 -10.81 -27.32
N LEU A 221 9.88 -10.08 -26.65
CA LEU A 221 8.57 -10.63 -26.26
C LEU A 221 7.63 -10.66 -27.47
N SER A 222 7.14 -11.85 -27.83
CA SER A 222 6.07 -12.03 -28.84
C SER A 222 4.76 -11.42 -28.34
N TRP A 223 4.23 -10.46 -29.10
CA TRP A 223 3.11 -9.59 -28.73
C TRP A 223 1.72 -10.20 -28.95
N GLU A 224 1.64 -11.42 -29.49
CA GLU A 224 0.37 -12.12 -29.64
C GLU A 224 -0.26 -12.49 -28.27
N ALA A 225 0.54 -12.51 -27.21
CA ALA A 225 0.12 -12.83 -25.85
C ALA A 225 -0.51 -11.64 -25.08
N PHE A 226 -0.52 -10.42 -25.63
CA PHE A 226 -0.93 -9.24 -24.87
C PHE A 226 -1.79 -8.26 -25.66
N THR A 227 -2.86 -7.77 -25.02
CA THR A 227 -3.67 -6.67 -25.54
C THR A 227 -3.92 -5.67 -24.42
N TRP A 228 -3.66 -4.39 -24.68
CA TRP A 228 -3.72 -3.33 -23.68
C TRP A 228 -4.60 -2.21 -24.21
N HIS A 229 -5.43 -1.61 -23.36
CA HIS A 229 -6.27 -0.49 -23.77
C HIS A 229 -6.39 0.55 -22.67
N GLU A 230 -6.22 1.81 -23.03
CA GLU A 230 -6.49 2.95 -22.15
C GLU A 230 -7.99 3.29 -22.20
N LEU A 231 -8.64 3.41 -21.04
CA LEU A 231 -10.07 3.67 -20.97
C LEU A 231 -10.41 4.77 -19.96
N PRO A 232 -11.49 5.53 -20.21
CA PRO A 232 -11.76 6.76 -19.45
C PRO A 232 -12.23 6.49 -18.01
N ASN A 233 -12.82 5.32 -17.73
CA ASN A 233 -13.39 4.96 -16.44
C ASN A 233 -13.49 3.42 -16.27
N GLU A 234 -13.73 2.97 -15.04
CA GLU A 234 -13.88 1.54 -14.74
C GLU A 234 -15.03 0.87 -15.51
N PRO A 235 -16.24 1.45 -15.62
CA PRO A 235 -17.31 0.82 -16.40
C PRO A 235 -16.95 0.54 -17.86
N ALA A 236 -16.26 1.47 -18.53
CA ALA A 236 -15.78 1.25 -19.90
C ALA A 236 -14.72 0.14 -19.96
N ALA A 237 -13.82 0.10 -18.97
CA ALA A 237 -12.81 -0.96 -18.83
C ALA A 237 -13.42 -2.33 -18.62
N GLU A 238 -14.41 -2.43 -17.75
CA GLU A 238 -15.16 -3.66 -17.51
C GLU A 238 -15.85 -4.14 -18.79
N ALA A 239 -16.60 -3.25 -19.46
CA ALA A 239 -17.29 -3.58 -20.70
C ALA A 239 -16.32 -4.13 -21.76
N TRP A 240 -15.20 -3.44 -22.00
CA TRP A 240 -14.19 -3.87 -22.96
C TRP A 240 -13.58 -5.23 -22.60
N LEU A 241 -13.23 -5.47 -21.33
CA LEU A 241 -12.68 -6.74 -20.86
C LEU A 241 -13.67 -7.90 -20.99
N THR A 242 -14.97 -7.63 -20.86
CA THR A 242 -16.04 -8.63 -20.98
C THR A 242 -16.56 -8.86 -22.39
N GLN A 243 -16.22 -7.99 -23.35
CA GLN A 243 -16.51 -8.19 -24.77
C GLN A 243 -15.65 -9.34 -25.29
N LEU A 244 -16.23 -10.53 -25.28
CA LEU A 244 -15.81 -11.75 -25.98
C LEU A 244 -17.06 -12.38 -26.59
#